data_AF-A0A836CR66-F1
#
_entry.id   AF-A0A836CR66-F1
#
_cell.length_a   1.000
_cell.length_b   1.000
_cell.length_c   1.000
_cell.angle_alpha   90.00
_cell.angle_beta   90.00
_cell.angle_gamma   90.00
#
_symmetry.space_group_name_H-M   'P 1'
#
loop_
_entity.id
_entity.type
_entity.pdbx_description
1 polymer ?
#
loop_
_entity_poly.entity_id
_entity_poly.type
_entity_poly.pdbx_seq_one_letter_code
_entity_poly.pdbx_strand_id
1 'polypeptide(L)'
;MASPSAYDKLSPRSTNLDLIKQYNSGLAVWVAFFTFVFLIYYKFSDGDFSFLMTYAALTRTFGFALLLVRMFIKQHAKGVSRKTLEMYVLVFFPRLVSILRHEGYLPYDKSGDFIYHAAEMLSMALAAACLFYMHTRFERSYQRDYDTFGSVGLPSHLGTLYMIVPCVVLAVLLHPTLNNDFISDTTWTLSMYMETCAIIPQLYMFQRSAANKGVVEVLVSHSVFALGFARVLDMIFWLYSYHELSDAAGSKSVGMLVLATQFIHIAIMGDFFYYYLISIKTGKAMQLPISASMV
;
A
#
# COMPACT_ATOMS: atom_id res chain seq x y z
N MET A 1 -29.72 -41.74 14.87
CA MET A 1 -28.40 -41.25 15.33
C MET A 1 -27.62 -40.80 14.10
N ALA A 2 -27.56 -39.50 13.83
CA ALA A 2 -26.76 -38.97 12.74
C ALA A 2 -25.29 -38.94 13.18
N SER A 3 -24.38 -39.47 12.35
CA SER A 3 -22.94 -39.37 12.59
C SER A 3 -22.50 -37.90 12.52
N PRO A 4 -21.66 -37.40 13.44
CA PRO A 4 -21.14 -36.03 13.38
C PRO A 4 -20.41 -35.78 12.06
N SER A 5 -20.67 -34.64 11.42
CA SER A 5 -19.99 -34.25 10.19
C SER A 5 -18.49 -34.01 10.45
N ALA A 6 -17.64 -34.19 9.43
CA ALA A 6 -16.19 -34.03 9.55
C ALA A 6 -15.73 -32.64 10.07
N TYR A 7 -16.61 -31.65 10.13
CA TYR A 7 -16.36 -30.34 10.72
C TYR A 7 -16.29 -30.34 12.25
N ASP A 8 -16.87 -31.34 12.93
CA ASP A 8 -16.88 -31.42 14.40
C ASP A 8 -15.59 -32.04 15.01
N LYS A 9 -14.60 -32.39 14.18
CA LYS A 9 -13.36 -33.06 14.62
C LYS A 9 -12.11 -32.16 14.67
N LEU A 10 -12.22 -30.86 14.41
CA LEU A 10 -11.11 -29.92 14.62
C LEU A 10 -11.11 -29.46 16.08
N SER A 11 -10.21 -30.03 16.89
CA SER A 11 -10.08 -29.64 18.30
C SER A 11 -9.71 -28.14 18.44
N PRO A 12 -10.28 -27.40 19.41
CA PRO A 12 -9.93 -25.99 19.63
C PRO A 12 -8.44 -25.75 19.91
N ARG A 13 -7.71 -26.77 20.41
CA ARG A 13 -6.28 -26.70 20.73
C ARG A 13 -5.39 -26.65 19.49
N SER A 14 -5.72 -27.38 18.42
CA SER A 14 -4.93 -27.37 17.17
C SER A 14 -4.98 -26.01 16.48
N THR A 15 -6.15 -25.38 16.43
CA THR A 15 -6.35 -24.05 15.83
C THR A 15 -5.57 -22.96 16.56
N ASN A 16 -5.52 -23.00 17.89
CA ASN A 16 -4.79 -22.02 18.69
C ASN A 16 -3.27 -22.11 18.50
N LEU A 17 -2.72 -23.33 18.35
CA LEU A 17 -1.29 -23.52 18.14
C LEU A 17 -0.84 -23.03 16.76
N ASP A 18 -1.66 -23.27 15.73
CA ASP A 18 -1.38 -22.80 14.36
C ASP A 18 -1.48 -21.27 14.26
N LEU A 19 -2.42 -20.66 14.97
CA LEU A 19 -2.52 -19.20 15.09
C LEU A 19 -1.32 -18.60 15.81
N ILE A 20 -0.88 -19.20 16.92
CA ILE A 20 0.32 -18.74 17.66
C ILE A 20 1.58 -18.86 16.80
N LYS A 21 1.73 -19.96 16.04
CA LYS A 21 2.86 -20.11 15.10
C LYS A 21 2.82 -19.06 14.01
N GLN A 22 1.65 -18.83 13.40
CA GLN A 22 1.49 -17.81 12.36
C GLN A 22 1.78 -16.40 12.89
N TYR A 23 1.38 -16.10 14.13
CA TYR A 23 1.68 -14.85 14.83
C TYR A 23 3.18 -14.66 15.09
N ASN A 24 3.84 -15.67 15.66
CA ASN A 24 5.29 -15.63 15.93
C ASN A 24 6.10 -15.48 14.64
N SER A 25 5.64 -16.12 13.54
CA SER A 25 6.22 -15.90 12.22
C SER A 25 6.00 -14.47 11.71
N GLY A 26 4.83 -13.87 11.94
CA GLY A 26 4.55 -12.48 11.58
C GLY A 26 5.48 -11.49 12.28
N LEU A 27 5.69 -11.63 13.59
CA LEU A 27 6.61 -10.78 14.35
C LEU A 27 8.06 -10.91 13.85
N ALA A 28 8.52 -12.14 13.57
CA ALA A 28 9.87 -12.39 13.08
C ALA A 28 10.14 -11.67 11.75
N VAL A 29 9.14 -11.63 10.85
CA VAL A 29 9.24 -10.93 9.56
C VAL A 29 9.40 -9.41 9.75
N TRP A 30 8.67 -8.80 10.69
CA TRP A 30 8.83 -7.38 11.01
C TRP A 30 10.18 -7.07 11.67
N VAL A 31 10.65 -7.92 12.60
CA VAL A 31 11.97 -7.75 13.22
C VAL A 31 13.07 -7.82 12.15
N ALA A 32 12.98 -8.78 11.22
CA ALA A 32 13.92 -8.89 10.11
C ALA A 32 13.89 -7.63 9.23
N PHE A 33 12.70 -7.11 8.92
CA PHE A 33 12.54 -5.87 8.15
C PHE A 33 13.14 -4.65 8.86
N PHE A 34 12.85 -4.42 10.14
CA PHE A 34 13.41 -3.29 10.88
C PHE A 34 14.93 -3.41 11.04
N THR A 35 15.45 -4.63 11.23
CA THR A 35 16.90 -4.87 11.23
C THR A 35 17.51 -4.52 9.88
N PHE A 36 16.86 -4.92 8.78
CA PHE A 36 17.31 -4.57 7.43
C PHE A 36 17.32 -3.05 7.21
N VAL A 37 16.25 -2.33 7.56
CA VAL A 37 16.20 -0.87 7.45
C VAL A 37 17.28 -0.21 8.32
N PHE A 38 17.49 -0.69 9.54
CA PHE A 38 18.55 -0.18 10.41
C PHE A 38 19.93 -0.35 9.78
N LEU A 39 20.20 -1.51 9.15
CA LEU A 39 21.46 -1.73 8.42
C LEU A 39 21.59 -0.79 7.21
N ILE A 40 20.50 -0.53 6.49
CA ILE A 40 20.50 0.43 5.39
C ILE A 40 20.81 1.84 5.90
N TYR A 41 20.14 2.29 6.96
CA TYR A 41 20.43 3.57 7.61
C TYR A 41 21.90 3.67 8.00
N TYR A 42 22.41 2.68 8.74
CA TYR A 42 23.80 2.70 9.22
C TYR A 42 24.85 2.69 8.09
N LYS A 43 24.54 2.13 6.92
CA LYS A 43 25.50 1.96 5.82
C LYS A 43 25.37 3.01 4.70
N PHE A 44 24.18 3.51 4.46
CA PHE A 44 23.86 4.30 3.26
C PHE A 44 23.20 5.65 3.55
N SER A 45 22.89 5.96 4.81
CA SER A 45 22.39 7.26 5.23
C SER A 45 23.50 8.06 5.91
N ASP A 46 23.47 9.38 5.74
CA ASP A 46 24.27 10.37 6.47
C ASP A 46 23.54 10.92 7.70
N GLY A 47 22.34 10.39 7.99
CA GLY A 47 21.53 10.71 9.16
C GLY A 47 20.60 11.90 8.96
N ASP A 48 20.38 12.33 7.71
CA ASP A 48 19.49 13.44 7.40
C ASP A 48 18.02 13.03 7.59
N PHE A 49 17.18 14.00 7.95
CA PHE A 49 15.76 13.78 8.19
C PHE A 49 15.04 13.18 6.98
N SER A 50 15.48 13.52 5.76
CA SER A 50 14.91 13.02 4.51
C SER A 50 15.12 11.52 4.28
N PHE A 51 15.97 10.82 5.06
CA PHE A 51 16.02 9.35 5.09
C PHE A 51 14.64 8.73 5.32
N LEU A 52 13.74 9.46 6.00
CA LEU A 52 12.37 9.04 6.24
C LEU A 52 11.60 8.68 4.96
N MET A 53 11.87 9.38 3.85
CA MET A 53 11.31 9.04 2.53
C MET A 53 11.85 7.71 2.01
N THR A 54 13.16 7.46 2.17
CA THR A 54 13.76 6.16 1.84
C THR A 54 13.17 5.05 2.70
N TYR A 55 12.99 5.30 3.99
CA TYR A 55 12.35 4.33 4.88
C TYR A 55 10.90 4.03 4.44
N ALA A 56 10.13 5.05 4.04
CA ALA A 56 8.80 4.84 3.48
C ALA A 56 8.84 3.96 2.21
N ALA A 57 9.76 4.24 1.27
CA ALA A 57 9.93 3.45 0.06
C ALA A 57 10.32 1.98 0.34
N LEU A 58 11.24 1.74 1.27
CA LEU A 58 11.62 0.40 1.72
C LEU A 58 10.44 -0.35 2.37
N THR A 59 9.62 0.37 3.15
CA THR A 59 8.42 -0.18 3.78
C THR A 59 7.38 -0.58 2.74
N ARG A 60 7.15 0.24 1.71
CA ARG A 60 6.29 -0.12 0.57
C ARG A 60 6.82 -1.35 -0.17
N THR A 61 8.11 -1.37 -0.45
CA THR A 61 8.80 -2.51 -1.10
C THR A 61 8.57 -3.79 -0.32
N PHE A 62 8.77 -3.74 1.00
CA PHE A 62 8.51 -4.85 1.90
C PHE A 62 7.05 -5.32 1.85
N GLY A 63 6.08 -4.41 1.82
CA GLY A 63 4.67 -4.74 1.65
C GLY A 63 4.40 -5.56 0.39
N PHE A 64 4.92 -5.16 -0.77
CA PHE A 64 4.77 -5.91 -2.02
C PHE A 64 5.55 -7.23 -2.03
N ALA A 65 6.75 -7.25 -1.46
CA ALA A 65 7.56 -8.48 -1.34
C ALA A 65 6.82 -9.54 -0.51
N LEU A 66 6.23 -9.14 0.62
CA LEU A 66 5.41 -10.02 1.45
C LEU A 66 4.19 -10.56 0.69
N LEU A 67 3.53 -9.71 -0.09
CA LEU A 67 2.38 -10.12 -0.87
C LEU A 67 2.76 -11.18 -1.92
N LEU A 68 3.86 -10.96 -2.64
CA LEU A 68 4.35 -11.90 -3.64
C LEU A 68 4.74 -13.23 -3.00
N VAL A 69 5.54 -13.19 -1.93
CA VAL A 69 5.93 -14.38 -1.15
C VAL A 69 4.69 -15.13 -0.66
N ARG A 70 3.68 -14.40 -0.14
CA ARG A 70 2.41 -14.99 0.28
C ARG A 70 1.72 -15.72 -0.87
N MET A 71 1.64 -15.12 -2.06
CA MET A 71 0.99 -15.75 -3.22
C MET A 71 1.67 -17.08 -3.59
N PHE A 72 2.99 -17.16 -3.46
CA PHE A 72 3.74 -18.41 -3.68
C PHE A 72 3.62 -19.42 -2.53
N ILE A 73 3.63 -18.99 -1.27
CA ILE A 73 3.45 -19.91 -0.13
C ILE A 73 2.04 -20.51 -0.16
N LYS A 74 1.01 -19.70 -0.42
CA LYS A 74 -0.39 -20.12 -0.40
C LYS A 74 -0.89 -20.69 -1.72
N GLN A 75 -0.15 -20.50 -2.81
CA GLN A 75 -0.53 -20.94 -4.16
C GLN A 75 -1.88 -20.37 -4.64
N HIS A 76 -2.25 -19.16 -4.19
CA HIS A 76 -3.47 -18.48 -4.62
C HIS A 76 -3.43 -16.96 -4.37
N ALA A 77 -4.30 -16.23 -5.07
CA ALA A 77 -4.49 -14.79 -4.98
C ALA A 77 -5.76 -14.37 -4.22
N LYS A 78 -6.41 -15.27 -3.47
CA LYS A 78 -7.60 -14.96 -2.67
C LYS A 78 -7.36 -13.78 -1.72
N GLY A 79 -8.33 -12.87 -1.60
CA GLY A 79 -8.28 -11.71 -0.71
C GLY A 79 -7.38 -10.56 -1.17
N VAL A 80 -6.87 -10.59 -2.41
CA VAL A 80 -6.03 -9.53 -2.96
C VAL A 80 -6.77 -8.86 -4.12
N SER A 81 -6.92 -7.53 -4.05
CA SER A 81 -7.55 -6.74 -5.10
C SER A 81 -6.57 -6.54 -6.25
N ARG A 82 -7.04 -6.87 -7.45
CA ARG A 82 -6.28 -6.64 -8.68
C ARG A 82 -6.21 -5.15 -9.00
N LYS A 83 -7.31 -4.43 -8.76
CA LYS A 83 -7.43 -2.98 -8.99
C LYS A 83 -6.43 -2.19 -8.15
N THR A 84 -6.21 -2.58 -6.90
CA THR A 84 -5.17 -1.95 -6.07
C THR A 84 -3.78 -2.16 -6.64
N LEU A 85 -3.46 -3.39 -7.10
CA LEU A 85 -2.17 -3.64 -7.72
C LEU A 85 -1.98 -2.86 -9.03
N GLU A 86 -3.01 -2.78 -9.88
CA GLU A 86 -3.02 -1.94 -11.10
C GLU A 86 -2.76 -0.47 -10.75
N MET A 87 -3.46 0.06 -9.75
CA MET A 87 -3.26 1.43 -9.26
C MET A 87 -1.84 1.67 -8.76
N TYR A 88 -1.24 0.75 -8.00
CA TYR A 88 0.12 0.92 -7.52
C TYR A 88 1.16 0.88 -8.64
N VAL A 89 1.00 0.03 -9.67
CA VAL A 89 1.85 0.10 -10.87
C VAL A 89 1.72 1.48 -11.53
N LEU A 90 0.50 2.00 -11.64
CA LEU A 90 0.25 3.36 -12.14
C LEU A 90 0.74 4.48 -11.21
N VAL A 91 0.97 4.23 -9.92
CA VAL A 91 1.62 5.16 -9.00
C VAL A 91 3.13 5.17 -9.24
N PHE A 92 3.75 4.00 -9.28
CA PHE A 92 5.20 3.88 -9.39
C PHE A 92 5.73 4.35 -10.73
N PHE A 93 5.01 4.07 -11.83
CA PHE A 93 5.46 4.46 -13.16
C PHE A 93 5.70 5.98 -13.32
N PRO A 94 4.72 6.88 -13.08
CA PRO A 94 4.94 8.32 -13.18
C PRO A 94 5.90 8.84 -12.10
N ARG A 95 5.96 8.21 -10.92
CA ARG A 95 6.98 8.55 -9.91
C ARG A 95 8.39 8.34 -10.45
N LEU A 96 8.63 7.17 -11.03
CA LEU A 96 9.91 6.81 -11.65
C LEU A 96 10.25 7.71 -12.83
N VAL A 97 9.26 8.09 -13.65
CA VAL A 97 9.47 9.09 -14.72
C VAL A 97 10.04 10.38 -14.13
N SER A 98 9.49 10.88 -13.02
CA SER A 98 10.02 12.09 -12.39
C SER A 98 11.42 11.90 -11.81
N ILE A 99 11.60 10.92 -10.91
CA ILE A 99 12.80 10.84 -10.07
C ILE A 99 14.03 10.35 -10.84
N LEU A 100 13.84 9.58 -11.92
CA LEU A 100 14.97 9.14 -12.76
C LEU A 100 15.49 10.24 -13.69
N ARG A 101 14.71 11.31 -13.90
CA ARG A 101 15.10 12.45 -14.75
C ARG A 101 15.74 13.58 -13.96
N HIS A 102 15.26 13.81 -12.73
CA HIS A 102 15.69 14.94 -11.91
C HIS A 102 15.70 14.59 -10.41
N GLU A 103 16.54 15.30 -9.67
CA GLU A 103 16.80 15.04 -8.25
C GLU A 103 15.89 15.84 -7.30
N GLY A 104 15.10 16.80 -7.79
CA GLY A 104 14.37 17.74 -6.93
C GLY A 104 13.38 17.08 -5.96
N TYR A 105 12.88 15.88 -6.26
CA TYR A 105 11.97 15.14 -5.39
C TYR A 105 12.61 13.92 -4.71
N LEU A 106 13.94 13.81 -4.75
CA LEU A 106 14.66 12.77 -4.04
C LEU A 106 14.84 13.15 -2.57
N PRO A 107 15.00 12.15 -1.70
CA PRO A 107 15.57 12.39 -0.37
C PRO A 107 16.93 13.11 -0.52
N TYR A 108 17.15 14.14 0.30
CA TYR A 108 18.45 14.83 0.36
C TYR A 108 19.54 13.97 1.01
N ASP A 109 19.13 13.08 1.93
CA ASP A 109 19.96 12.07 2.55
C ASP A 109 20.65 11.22 1.48
N LYS A 110 21.88 10.79 1.74
CA LYS A 110 22.70 9.99 0.81
C LYS A 110 22.00 8.72 0.30
N SER A 111 21.02 8.19 1.03
CA SER A 111 20.20 7.07 0.58
C SER A 111 19.34 7.39 -0.65
N GLY A 112 19.09 8.68 -0.94
CA GLY A 112 18.41 9.17 -2.13
C GLY A 112 19.12 8.84 -3.44
N ASP A 113 20.46 8.80 -3.43
CA ASP A 113 21.28 8.57 -4.63
C ASP A 113 20.95 7.26 -5.33
N PHE A 114 20.87 6.17 -4.57
CA PHE A 114 20.71 4.82 -5.13
C PHE A 114 19.62 3.99 -4.44
N ILE A 115 19.55 4.03 -3.12
CA ILE A 115 18.65 3.13 -2.36
C ILE A 115 17.19 3.51 -2.61
N TYR A 116 16.86 4.79 -2.61
CA TYR A 116 15.50 5.26 -2.89
C TYR A 116 15.05 4.85 -4.30
N HIS A 117 15.86 5.10 -5.32
CA HIS A 117 15.60 4.66 -6.69
C HIS A 117 15.39 3.15 -6.80
N ALA A 118 16.29 2.37 -6.20
CA ALA A 118 16.21 0.91 -6.21
C ALA A 118 14.93 0.41 -5.52
N ALA A 119 14.52 1.02 -4.42
CA ALA A 119 13.30 0.68 -3.69
C ALA A 119 12.03 0.98 -4.53
N GLU A 120 11.96 2.14 -5.18
CA GLU A 120 10.82 2.49 -6.06
C GLU A 120 10.73 1.56 -7.28
N MET A 121 11.86 1.27 -7.94
CA MET A 121 11.91 0.33 -9.06
C MET A 121 11.52 -1.08 -8.64
N LEU A 122 12.05 -1.56 -7.50
CA LEU A 122 11.73 -2.88 -6.98
C LEU A 122 10.27 -2.97 -6.56
N SER A 123 9.71 -1.93 -5.94
CA SER A 123 8.29 -1.88 -5.60
C SER A 123 7.40 -2.01 -6.84
N MET A 124 7.70 -1.28 -7.92
CA MET A 124 7.00 -1.42 -9.19
C MET A 124 7.10 -2.84 -9.75
N ALA A 125 8.31 -3.40 -9.78
CA ALA A 125 8.55 -4.75 -10.29
C ALA A 125 7.79 -5.81 -9.49
N LEU A 126 7.75 -5.69 -8.16
CA LEU A 126 7.02 -6.61 -7.28
C LEU A 126 5.50 -6.46 -7.45
N ALA A 127 4.98 -5.25 -7.58
CA ALA A 127 3.56 -5.01 -7.84
C ALA A 127 3.15 -5.59 -9.21
N ALA A 128 3.95 -5.35 -10.25
CA ALA A 128 3.76 -5.92 -11.58
C ALA A 128 3.88 -7.44 -11.58
N ALA A 129 4.81 -8.02 -10.81
CA ALA A 129 4.93 -9.47 -10.65
C ALA A 129 3.67 -10.06 -9.96
N CYS A 130 3.16 -9.41 -8.91
CA CYS A 130 1.90 -9.82 -8.28
C CYS A 130 0.74 -9.82 -9.30
N LEU A 131 0.61 -8.77 -10.12
CA LEU A 131 -0.38 -8.73 -11.21
C LEU A 131 -0.18 -9.85 -12.22
N PHE A 132 1.05 -10.03 -12.70
CA PHE A 132 1.38 -11.05 -13.69
C PHE A 132 0.99 -12.45 -13.20
N TYR A 133 1.38 -12.81 -11.98
CA TYR A 133 1.02 -14.11 -11.41
C TYR A 133 -0.47 -14.23 -11.07
N MET A 134 -1.13 -13.13 -10.72
CA MET A 134 -2.58 -13.11 -10.55
C MET A 134 -3.32 -13.36 -11.86
N HIS A 135 -2.85 -12.84 -12.99
CA HIS A 135 -3.46 -13.03 -14.31
C HIS A 135 -3.14 -14.37 -14.96
N THR A 136 -2.02 -14.99 -14.59
CA THR A 136 -1.57 -16.26 -15.20
C THR A 136 -1.84 -17.43 -14.27
N ARG A 137 -0.95 -17.67 -13.31
CA ARG A 137 -0.94 -18.86 -12.45
C ARG A 137 -2.12 -18.91 -11.48
N PHE A 138 -2.55 -17.76 -10.95
CA PHE A 138 -3.52 -17.69 -9.86
C PHE A 138 -4.88 -17.11 -10.29
N GLU A 139 -5.15 -17.03 -11.60
CA GLU A 139 -6.34 -16.40 -12.19
C GLU A 139 -7.65 -16.99 -11.64
N ARG A 140 -7.73 -18.33 -11.56
CA ARG A 140 -8.90 -19.03 -11.03
C ARG A 140 -9.20 -18.75 -9.56
N SER A 141 -8.23 -18.26 -8.80
CA SER A 141 -8.38 -17.98 -7.38
C SER A 141 -8.71 -16.52 -7.06
N TYR A 142 -8.68 -15.65 -8.07
CA TYR A 142 -9.01 -14.24 -7.95
C TYR A 142 -10.52 -14.05 -7.74
N GLN A 143 -10.90 -13.30 -6.71
CA GLN A 143 -12.30 -13.16 -6.28
C GLN A 143 -12.93 -11.91 -6.90
N ARG A 144 -13.27 -12.01 -8.19
CA ARG A 144 -13.91 -10.93 -8.98
C ARG A 144 -15.17 -10.37 -8.31
N ASP A 145 -15.96 -11.23 -7.68
CA ASP A 145 -17.22 -10.86 -7.03
C ASP A 145 -17.05 -9.92 -5.83
N TYR A 146 -15.87 -9.95 -5.19
CA TYR A 146 -15.55 -9.05 -4.08
C TYR A 146 -14.80 -7.78 -4.55
N ASP A 147 -14.09 -7.84 -5.67
CA ASP A 147 -13.28 -6.72 -6.19
C ASP A 147 -14.10 -5.78 -7.12
N THR A 148 -15.26 -5.33 -6.62
CA THR A 148 -16.28 -4.60 -7.39
C THR A 148 -16.26 -3.08 -7.20
N PHE A 149 -15.18 -2.52 -6.64
CA PHE A 149 -15.02 -1.08 -6.45
C PHE A 149 -15.25 -0.29 -7.75
N GLY A 150 -16.01 0.81 -7.68
CA GLY A 150 -16.26 1.70 -8.81
C GLY A 150 -17.21 1.15 -9.88
N SER A 151 -17.97 0.09 -9.58
CA SER A 151 -18.98 -0.49 -10.50
C SER A 151 -20.29 0.31 -10.58
N VAL A 152 -20.33 1.53 -10.07
CA VAL A 152 -21.48 2.43 -10.14
C VAL A 152 -21.42 3.16 -11.49
N GLY A 153 -22.25 2.77 -12.45
CA GLY A 153 -22.34 3.44 -13.76
C GLY A 153 -21.21 3.16 -14.77
N LEU A 154 -20.10 2.56 -14.34
CA LEU A 154 -19.03 2.07 -15.21
C LEU A 154 -18.87 0.54 -15.07
N PRO A 155 -18.41 -0.17 -16.12
CA PRO A 155 -17.97 -1.55 -15.99
C PRO A 155 -16.94 -1.71 -14.87
N SER A 156 -17.03 -2.77 -14.06
CA SER A 156 -16.15 -2.96 -12.89
C SER A 156 -14.66 -2.80 -13.21
N HIS A 157 -14.19 -3.27 -14.37
CA HIS A 157 -12.79 -3.15 -14.77
C HIS A 157 -12.32 -1.71 -15.02
N LEU A 158 -13.24 -0.77 -15.25
CA LEU A 158 -12.97 0.67 -15.40
C LEU A 158 -13.23 1.46 -14.11
N GLY A 159 -13.63 0.80 -13.02
CA GLY A 159 -14.04 1.49 -11.79
C GLY A 159 -12.93 2.32 -11.14
N THR A 160 -11.65 2.01 -11.41
CA THR A 160 -10.51 2.81 -10.93
C THR A 160 -10.39 4.17 -11.61
N LEU A 161 -11.04 4.38 -12.76
CA LEU A 161 -11.05 5.68 -13.45
C LEU A 161 -11.67 6.79 -12.60
N TYR A 162 -12.62 6.45 -11.72
CA TYR A 162 -13.19 7.40 -10.75
C TYR A 162 -12.13 8.00 -9.82
N MET A 163 -10.99 7.34 -9.64
CA MET A 163 -9.87 7.84 -8.86
C MET A 163 -8.79 8.45 -9.77
N ILE A 164 -8.44 7.76 -10.87
CA ILE A 164 -7.36 8.18 -11.76
C ILE A 164 -7.67 9.53 -12.41
N VAL A 165 -8.88 9.73 -12.96
CA VAL A 165 -9.21 10.93 -13.73
C VAL A 165 -9.12 12.20 -12.86
N PRO A 166 -9.74 12.27 -11.65
CA PRO A 166 -9.55 13.41 -10.77
C PRO A 166 -8.09 13.66 -10.39
N CYS A 167 -7.31 12.61 -10.11
CA CYS A 167 -5.89 12.77 -9.78
C CYS A 167 -5.07 13.35 -10.94
N VAL A 168 -5.34 12.92 -12.19
CA VAL A 168 -4.70 13.48 -13.39
C VAL A 168 -5.05 14.95 -13.57
N VAL A 169 -6.34 15.31 -13.49
CA VAL A 169 -6.78 16.69 -13.62
C VAL A 169 -6.14 17.57 -12.54
N LEU A 170 -6.17 17.13 -11.28
CA LEU A 170 -5.57 17.87 -10.18
C LEU A 170 -4.05 18.01 -10.35
N ALA A 171 -3.33 16.96 -10.74
CA ALA A 171 -1.88 17.04 -10.91
C ALA A 171 -1.47 17.97 -12.06
N VAL A 172 -2.24 18.01 -13.15
CA VAL A 172 -1.97 18.95 -14.27
C VAL A 172 -2.21 20.39 -13.87
N LEU A 173 -3.22 20.65 -13.03
CA LEU A 173 -3.58 22.00 -12.61
C LEU A 173 -2.78 22.49 -11.39
N LEU A 174 -2.40 21.59 -10.50
CA LEU A 174 -1.80 21.86 -9.20
C LEU A 174 -0.58 20.94 -9.01
N HIS A 175 0.58 21.40 -9.46
CA HIS A 175 1.87 20.74 -9.24
C HIS A 175 2.94 21.76 -8.81
N PRO A 176 4.00 21.34 -8.09
CA PRO A 176 5.11 22.22 -7.75
C PRO A 176 5.97 22.51 -8.98
N THR A 177 6.94 23.40 -8.87
CA THR A 177 7.93 23.67 -9.93
C THR A 177 9.36 23.41 -9.47
N LEU A 178 9.56 22.34 -8.70
CA LEU A 178 10.84 22.03 -8.06
C LEU A 178 11.95 21.73 -9.09
N ASN A 179 11.62 21.02 -10.17
CA ASN A 179 12.58 20.75 -11.25
C ASN A 179 12.50 21.76 -12.40
N ASN A 180 11.50 22.65 -12.40
CA ASN A 180 11.14 23.49 -13.54
C ASN A 180 10.91 22.67 -14.83
N ASP A 181 10.44 21.42 -14.70
CA ASP A 181 10.13 20.51 -15.81
C ASP A 181 8.69 20.03 -15.65
N PHE A 182 7.79 20.52 -16.52
CA PHE A 182 6.36 20.23 -16.44
C PHE A 182 6.06 18.73 -16.35
N ILE A 183 6.78 17.90 -17.12
CA ILE A 183 6.55 16.45 -17.13
C ILE A 183 6.93 15.84 -15.79
N SER A 184 8.16 16.06 -15.31
CA SER A 184 8.60 15.49 -14.04
C SER A 184 7.82 16.02 -12.84
N ASP A 185 7.55 17.31 -12.78
CA ASP A 185 6.79 17.91 -11.68
C ASP A 185 5.32 17.42 -11.64
N THR A 186 4.67 17.33 -12.80
CA THR A 186 3.29 16.81 -12.90
C THR A 186 3.23 15.32 -12.58
N THR A 187 4.15 14.51 -13.13
CA THR A 187 4.15 13.05 -12.94
C THR A 187 4.47 12.66 -11.51
N TRP A 188 5.39 13.37 -10.84
CA TRP A 188 5.61 13.21 -9.41
C TRP A 188 4.34 13.49 -8.61
N THR A 189 3.70 14.62 -8.87
CA THR A 189 2.48 15.05 -8.17
C THR A 189 1.33 14.07 -8.39
N LEU A 190 1.16 13.61 -9.64
CA LEU A 190 0.21 12.58 -10.01
C LEU A 190 0.41 11.30 -9.20
N SER A 191 1.67 10.85 -9.02
CA SER A 191 1.96 9.68 -8.21
C SER A 191 1.52 9.85 -6.76
N MET A 192 1.73 11.04 -6.17
CA MET A 192 1.36 11.36 -4.80
C MET A 192 -0.17 11.33 -4.60
N TYR A 193 -0.91 11.91 -5.53
CA TYR A 193 -2.37 11.95 -5.49
C TYR A 193 -2.99 10.57 -5.71
N MET A 194 -2.49 9.79 -6.68
CA MET A 194 -3.00 8.45 -6.92
C MET A 194 -2.69 7.48 -5.78
N GLU A 195 -1.51 7.57 -5.15
CA GLU A 195 -1.14 6.68 -4.05
C GLU A 195 -2.07 6.82 -2.84
N THR A 196 -2.60 8.02 -2.63
CA THR A 196 -3.58 8.31 -1.58
C THR A 196 -4.82 7.41 -1.69
N CYS A 197 -5.27 7.11 -2.90
CA CYS A 197 -6.48 6.33 -3.16
C CYS A 197 -6.22 4.90 -3.69
N ALA A 198 -4.97 4.54 -4.03
CA ALA A 198 -4.62 3.25 -4.60
C ALA A 198 -5.04 2.04 -3.74
N ILE A 199 -5.09 2.20 -2.42
CA ILE A 199 -5.47 1.14 -1.48
C ILE A 199 -6.98 0.92 -1.35
N ILE A 200 -7.80 1.87 -1.82
CA ILE A 200 -9.26 1.84 -1.62
C ILE A 200 -9.91 0.57 -2.18
N PRO A 201 -9.60 0.07 -3.39
CA PRO A 201 -10.19 -1.17 -3.89
C PRO A 201 -9.90 -2.39 -3.00
N GLN A 202 -8.71 -2.46 -2.40
CA GLN A 202 -8.35 -3.53 -1.45
C GLN A 202 -9.16 -3.46 -0.16
N LEU A 203 -9.33 -2.26 0.41
CA LEU A 203 -10.16 -2.08 1.61
C LEU A 203 -11.63 -2.39 1.31
N TYR A 204 -12.12 -1.95 0.17
CA TYR A 204 -13.48 -2.25 -0.32
C TYR A 204 -13.69 -3.76 -0.47
N MET A 205 -12.73 -4.47 -1.05
CA MET A 205 -12.77 -5.93 -1.20
C MET A 205 -12.81 -6.63 0.17
N PHE A 206 -12.07 -6.14 1.17
CA PHE A 206 -12.15 -6.69 2.52
C PHE A 206 -13.52 -6.48 3.16
N GLN A 207 -14.11 -5.29 3.02
CA GLN A 207 -15.45 -5.01 3.53
C GLN A 207 -16.51 -5.92 2.88
N ARG A 208 -16.43 -6.12 1.56
CA ARG A 208 -17.31 -7.06 0.82
C ARG A 208 -17.15 -8.50 1.29
N SER A 209 -15.90 -8.94 1.50
CA SER A 209 -15.60 -10.27 2.02
C SER A 209 -16.10 -10.45 3.46
N ALA A 210 -16.00 -9.42 4.30
CA ALA A 210 -16.44 -9.44 5.70
C ALA A 210 -17.96 -9.70 5.85
N ALA A 211 -18.78 -9.21 4.91
CA ALA A 211 -20.22 -9.51 4.87
C ALA A 211 -20.51 -11.02 4.80
N ASN A 212 -19.60 -11.80 4.22
CA ASN A 212 -19.68 -13.26 4.14
C ASN A 212 -18.80 -13.96 5.19
N LYS A 213 -18.56 -13.32 6.34
CA LYS A 213 -17.68 -13.79 7.43
C LYS A 213 -16.23 -14.02 6.96
N GLY A 214 -15.79 -13.27 5.96
CA GLY A 214 -14.42 -13.30 5.45
C GLY A 214 -13.42 -12.83 6.50
N VAL A 215 -12.34 -13.59 6.63
CA VAL A 215 -11.18 -13.26 7.48
C VAL A 215 -10.07 -12.71 6.59
N VAL A 216 -9.43 -11.63 7.03
CA VAL A 216 -8.23 -11.12 6.37
C VAL A 216 -7.06 -12.02 6.74
N GLU A 217 -6.40 -12.59 5.73
CA GLU A 217 -5.24 -13.43 5.95
C GLU A 217 -4.06 -12.61 6.52
N VAL A 218 -3.38 -13.17 7.51
CA VAL A 218 -2.29 -12.50 8.26
C VAL A 218 -1.23 -11.87 7.35
N LEU A 219 -0.67 -12.60 6.38
CA LEU A 219 0.37 -12.04 5.50
C LEU A 219 -0.15 -10.93 4.58
N VAL A 220 -1.41 -11.02 4.14
CA VAL A 220 -2.06 -9.93 3.39
C VAL A 220 -2.26 -8.73 4.30
N SER A 221 -2.66 -8.95 5.56
CA SER A 221 -2.84 -7.85 6.52
C SER A 221 -1.51 -7.14 6.83
N HIS A 222 -0.40 -7.86 6.96
CA HIS A 222 0.93 -7.26 7.13
C HIS A 222 1.36 -6.45 5.91
N SER A 223 1.09 -6.95 4.70
CA SER A 223 1.36 -6.24 3.46
C SER A 223 0.58 -4.92 3.37
N VAL A 224 -0.73 -4.96 3.60
CA VAL A 224 -1.58 -3.75 3.59
C VAL A 224 -1.22 -2.79 4.71
N PHE A 225 -0.88 -3.30 5.91
CA PHE A 225 -0.36 -2.47 7.00
C PHE A 225 0.95 -1.79 6.62
N ALA A 226 1.89 -2.48 5.98
CA ALA A 226 3.16 -1.89 5.52
C ALA A 226 2.92 -0.75 4.51
N LEU A 227 2.00 -0.94 3.55
CA LEU A 227 1.64 0.11 2.60
C LEU A 227 1.08 1.35 3.31
N GLY A 228 0.19 1.18 4.30
CA GLY A 228 -0.31 2.29 5.10
C GLY A 228 0.75 2.93 6.00
N PHE A 229 1.59 2.12 6.65
CA PHE A 229 2.64 2.61 7.54
C PHE A 229 3.67 3.44 6.78
N ALA A 230 4.00 3.08 5.55
CA ALA A 230 4.83 3.92 4.69
C ALA A 230 4.24 5.32 4.48
N ARG A 231 2.92 5.45 4.36
CA ARG A 231 2.23 6.74 4.23
C ARG A 231 2.25 7.55 5.53
N VAL A 232 2.31 6.88 6.68
CA VAL A 232 2.57 7.56 7.97
C VAL A 232 3.98 8.14 7.99
N LEU A 233 4.98 7.41 7.48
CA LEU A 233 6.36 7.93 7.36
C LEU A 233 6.43 9.10 6.39
N ASP A 234 5.82 8.98 5.20
CA ASP A 234 5.71 10.09 4.23
C ASP A 234 5.03 11.30 4.86
N MET A 235 3.92 11.10 5.58
CA MET A 235 3.21 12.18 6.28
C MET A 235 4.13 12.92 7.25
N ILE A 236 4.89 12.18 8.07
CA ILE A 236 5.81 12.80 9.04
C ILE A 236 6.85 13.64 8.30
N PHE A 237 7.39 13.17 7.18
CA PHE A 237 8.30 13.96 6.35
C PHE A 237 7.62 15.25 5.83
N TRP A 238 6.45 15.11 5.19
CA TRP A 238 5.76 16.25 4.58
C TRP A 238 5.24 17.27 5.58
N LEU A 239 4.96 16.89 6.83
CA LEU A 239 4.62 17.85 7.90
C LEU A 239 5.70 18.92 8.08
N TYR A 240 6.97 18.57 7.87
CA TYR A 240 8.09 19.50 7.97
C TYR A 240 8.45 20.12 6.60
N SER A 241 8.39 19.35 5.51
CA SER A 241 8.93 19.79 4.20
C SER A 241 7.89 20.31 3.20
N TYR A 242 6.58 20.33 3.52
CA TYR A 242 5.54 20.75 2.54
C TYR A 242 5.76 22.15 1.96
N HIS A 243 6.41 23.04 2.72
CA HIS A 243 6.62 24.43 2.33
C HIS A 243 7.63 24.60 1.19
N GLU A 244 8.42 23.56 0.89
CA GLU A 244 9.33 23.49 -0.25
C GLU A 244 8.57 23.26 -1.56
N LEU A 245 7.38 22.65 -1.50
CA LEU A 245 6.52 22.37 -2.65
C LEU A 245 5.71 23.60 -3.08
N SER A 246 6.42 24.61 -3.59
CA SER A 246 5.82 25.81 -4.16
C SER A 246 5.55 25.68 -5.67
N ASP A 247 4.48 26.34 -6.13
CA ASP A 247 4.17 26.46 -7.56
C ASP A 247 4.97 27.59 -8.24
N ALA A 248 4.74 27.80 -9.53
CA ALA A 248 5.42 28.83 -10.33
C ALA A 248 5.24 30.26 -9.79
N ALA A 249 4.17 30.52 -9.03
CA ALA A 249 3.88 31.80 -8.40
C ALA A 249 4.46 31.92 -6.98
N GLY A 250 5.16 30.89 -6.49
CA GLY A 250 5.68 30.79 -5.13
C GLY A 250 4.61 30.45 -4.08
N SER A 251 3.40 30.06 -4.50
CA SER A 251 2.33 29.66 -3.59
C SER A 251 2.60 28.28 -3.00
N LYS A 252 2.34 28.13 -1.69
CA LYS A 252 2.48 26.86 -0.95
C LYS A 252 1.22 25.99 -1.00
N SER A 253 0.24 26.34 -1.84
CA SER A 253 -1.04 25.62 -1.98
C SER A 253 -0.84 24.15 -2.37
N VAL A 254 0.12 23.88 -3.26
CA VAL A 254 0.43 22.51 -3.70
C VAL A 254 0.99 21.69 -2.54
N GLY A 255 1.94 22.24 -1.78
CA GLY A 255 2.46 21.60 -0.57
C GLY A 255 1.37 21.29 0.46
N MET A 256 0.46 22.24 0.72
CA MET A 256 -0.69 22.00 1.60
C MET A 256 -1.62 20.89 1.07
N LEU A 257 -1.83 20.84 -0.24
CA LEU A 257 -2.63 19.78 -0.86
C LEU A 257 -1.94 18.41 -0.76
N VAL A 258 -0.63 18.33 -0.99
CA VAL A 258 0.15 17.10 -0.76
C VAL A 258 -0.02 16.64 0.68
N LEU A 259 0.15 17.53 1.65
CA LEU A 259 -0.07 17.19 3.07
C LEU A 259 -1.50 16.71 3.34
N ALA A 260 -2.51 17.39 2.79
CA ALA A 260 -3.91 16.99 2.93
C ALA A 260 -4.17 15.58 2.36
N THR A 261 -3.58 15.25 1.21
CA THR A 261 -3.73 13.91 0.61
C THR A 261 -3.13 12.81 1.49
N GLN A 262 -2.00 13.07 2.16
CA GLN A 262 -1.44 12.15 3.16
C GLN A 262 -2.43 11.93 4.32
N PHE A 263 -3.09 13.00 4.79
CA PHE A 263 -4.05 12.91 5.90
C PHE A 263 -5.27 12.10 5.50
N ILE A 264 -5.78 12.33 4.29
CA ILE A 264 -6.88 11.57 3.70
C ILE A 264 -6.53 10.08 3.63
N HIS A 265 -5.31 9.73 3.20
CA HIS A 265 -4.88 8.33 3.16
C HIS A 265 -4.90 7.68 4.55
N ILE A 266 -4.34 8.34 5.56
CA ILE A 266 -4.30 7.83 6.93
C ILE A 266 -5.73 7.66 7.48
N ALA A 267 -6.63 8.60 7.17
CA ALA A 267 -8.04 8.50 7.55
C ALA A 267 -8.74 7.30 6.89
N ILE A 268 -8.52 7.08 5.59
CA ILE A 268 -9.02 5.91 4.85
C ILE A 268 -8.52 4.60 5.49
N MET A 269 -7.27 4.57 5.95
CA MET A 269 -6.65 3.40 6.60
C MET A 269 -7.02 3.24 8.07
N GLY A 270 -7.72 4.20 8.70
CA GLY A 270 -7.95 4.27 10.15
C GLY A 270 -8.58 3.02 10.73
N ASP A 271 -9.71 2.57 10.17
CA ASP A 271 -10.39 1.34 10.60
C ASP A 271 -9.47 0.12 10.42
N PHE A 272 -8.80 0.03 9.27
CA PHE A 272 -7.90 -1.08 8.98
C PHE A 272 -6.77 -1.15 10.03
N PHE A 273 -6.13 -0.02 10.36
CA PHE A 273 -5.09 0.02 11.39
C PHE A 273 -5.61 -0.41 12.76
N TYR A 274 -6.80 0.07 13.15
CA TYR A 274 -7.42 -0.30 14.42
C TYR A 274 -7.60 -1.83 14.54
N TYR A 275 -8.25 -2.45 13.54
CA TYR A 275 -8.50 -3.90 13.57
C TYR A 275 -7.23 -4.73 13.37
N TYR A 276 -6.27 -4.24 12.60
CA TYR A 276 -4.96 -4.87 12.48
C TYR A 276 -4.25 -4.91 13.85
N LEU A 277 -4.15 -3.78 14.54
CA LEU A 277 -3.49 -3.71 15.86
C LEU A 277 -4.20 -4.57 16.91
N ILE A 278 -5.53 -4.64 16.88
CA ILE A 278 -6.29 -5.56 17.74
C ILE A 278 -5.98 -7.02 17.42
N SER A 279 -5.91 -7.38 16.14
CA SER A 279 -5.59 -8.75 15.72
C SER A 279 -4.20 -9.17 16.22
N ILE A 280 -3.23 -8.25 16.16
CA ILE A 280 -1.87 -8.47 16.68
C ILE A 280 -1.89 -8.60 18.20
N LYS A 281 -2.52 -7.66 18.91
CA LYS A 281 -2.56 -7.65 20.38
C LYS A 281 -3.27 -8.88 20.97
N THR A 282 -4.30 -9.38 20.28
CA THR A 282 -5.12 -10.49 20.76
C THR A 282 -4.72 -11.86 20.21
N GLY A 283 -3.87 -11.89 19.18
CA GLY A 283 -3.53 -13.12 18.44
C GLY A 283 -4.71 -13.75 17.69
N LYS A 284 -5.81 -13.00 17.52
CA LYS A 284 -7.02 -13.48 16.83
C LYS A 284 -6.99 -13.10 15.36
N ALA A 285 -7.74 -13.86 14.56
CA ALA A 285 -7.90 -13.60 13.15
C ALA A 285 -8.50 -12.20 12.89
N MET A 286 -7.95 -11.45 11.94
CA MET A 286 -8.41 -10.12 11.60
C MET A 286 -9.75 -10.19 10.84
N GLN A 287 -10.76 -9.52 11.37
CA GLN A 287 -12.06 -9.34 10.74
C GLN A 287 -12.40 -7.86 10.75
N LEU A 288 -12.79 -7.33 9.60
CA LEU A 288 -13.29 -5.96 9.50
C LEU A 288 -14.78 -5.91 9.82
N PRO A 289 -15.28 -4.78 10.34
CA PRO A 289 -16.69 -4.61 10.62
C PRO A 289 -17.46 -4.57 9.30
N ILE A 290 -18.69 -5.08 9.34
CA ILE A 290 -19.63 -4.90 8.24
C ILE A 290 -20.09 -3.44 8.32
N SER A 291 -19.52 -2.57 7.49
CA SER A 291 -20.00 -1.19 7.38
C SER A 291 -21.42 -1.22 6.81
N ALA A 292 -22.40 -0.81 7.60
CA ALA A 292 -23.82 -0.83 7.22
C ALA A 292 -24.20 0.22 6.15
N SER A 293 -23.26 1.00 5.61
CA SER A 293 -23.56 2.25 4.90
C SER A 293 -22.73 2.54 3.64
N MET A 294 -22.23 1.53 2.93
CA MET A 294 -21.57 1.72 1.61
C MET A 294 -22.37 1.02 0.50
N VAL A 295 -23.68 1.29 0.44
CA VAL A 295 -24.56 1.02 -0.69
C VAL A 295 -24.91 2.34 -1.35
#